data_AF-A0A2J6HTM3-F1
#
_entry.id   AF-A0A2J6HTM3-F1
#
_cell.length_a   1.000
_cell.length_b   1.000
_cell.length_c   1.000
_cell.angle_alpha   90.00
_cell.angle_beta   90.00
_cell.angle_gamma   90.00
#
_symmetry.space_group_name_H-M   'P 1'
#
loop_
_entity.id
_entity.type
_entity.pdbx_description
1 polymer ?
#
loop_
_entity_poly.entity_id
_entity_poly.type
_entity_poly.pdbx_seq_one_letter_code
_entity_poly.pdbx_strand_id
1 'polypeptide(L)'
;MDTSLRPFDVIIAGSVIIFIIAAIFIILYYYYSRKMVMADLEKNQISLDYQKELLKNEIRVIEKERKRIARDLHDEVGANLSYVNLNLAQLEKSLPEDRKLNEKFQVCSTQLNKSIADVRRISHALLPPVLDMFGLIPAIQEIADNVESDIAISVEADDSFNDFDKDRSLQLYRMMLEISNNSIKHSGG
;
A
#
# COMPACT_ATOMS: atom_id res chain seq x y z
N MET A 1 47.59 71.06 -33.21
CA MET A 1 46.36 70.82 -32.40
C MET A 1 46.54 69.42 -31.84
N ASP A 2 47.37 69.31 -30.80
CA ASP A 2 47.81 68.02 -30.27
C ASP A 2 46.69 67.41 -29.44
N THR A 3 46.05 66.38 -29.99
CA THR A 3 45.15 65.48 -29.28
C THR A 3 45.96 64.41 -28.53
N SER A 4 46.97 64.82 -27.76
CA SER A 4 47.61 63.91 -26.82
C SER A 4 46.67 63.75 -25.62
N LEU A 5 45.99 62.61 -25.57
CA LEU A 5 45.18 62.21 -24.41
C LEU A 5 46.04 62.35 -23.15
N ARG A 6 45.53 63.06 -22.14
CA ARG A 6 46.23 63.17 -20.87
C ARG A 6 46.34 61.76 -20.27
N PRO A 7 47.48 61.38 -19.69
CA PRO A 7 47.71 60.02 -19.18
C PRO A 7 46.64 59.57 -18.17
N PHE A 8 46.00 60.52 -17.49
CA PHE A 8 44.90 60.29 -16.57
C PHE A 8 43.61 59.80 -17.25
N ASP A 9 43.25 60.34 -18.42
CA ASP A 9 42.03 59.99 -19.15
C ASP A 9 42.08 58.54 -19.66
N VAL A 10 43.29 58.07 -20.02
CA VAL A 10 43.54 56.69 -20.46
C VAL A 10 43.34 55.69 -19.33
N ILE A 11 43.79 56.02 -18.11
CA ILE A 11 43.62 55.15 -16.93
C ILE A 11 42.14 55.04 -16.55
N ILE A 12 41.38 56.14 -16.61
CA ILE A 12 39.94 56.13 -16.34
C ILE A 12 39.22 55.25 -17.36
N ALA A 13 39.47 55.45 -18.66
CA ALA A 13 38.85 54.64 -19.71
C ALA A 13 39.16 53.14 -19.54
N GLY A 14 40.41 52.78 -19.21
CA GLY A 14 40.82 51.41 -18.96
C GLY A 14 40.10 50.78 -17.75
N SER A 15 39.97 51.52 -16.64
CA SER A 15 39.28 51.00 -15.45
C SER A 15 37.79 50.77 -15.71
N VAL A 16 37.11 51.68 -16.44
CA VAL A 16 35.71 51.50 -16.85
C VAL A 16 35.53 50.24 -17.71
N ILE A 17 36.43 49.99 -18.66
CA ILE A 17 36.38 48.78 -19.49
C ILE A 17 36.54 47.51 -18.64
N ILE A 18 37.48 47.50 -17.69
CA ILE A 18 37.68 46.36 -16.78
C ILE A 18 36.42 46.13 -15.93
N PHE A 19 35.80 47.18 -15.40
CA PHE A 19 34.56 47.08 -14.65
C PHE A 19 33.41 46.51 -15.49
N ILE A 20 33.27 46.95 -16.74
CA ILE A 20 32.24 46.43 -17.67
C ILE A 20 32.48 44.94 -17.94
N ILE A 21 33.73 44.55 -18.21
CA ILE A 21 34.09 43.14 -18.45
C ILE A 21 33.78 42.30 -17.20
N ALA A 22 34.17 42.78 -16.01
CA ALA A 22 33.89 42.08 -14.75
C ALA A 22 32.37 41.94 -14.50
N ALA A 23 31.59 42.99 -14.75
CA ALA A 23 30.14 42.95 -14.63
C ALA A 23 29.50 41.94 -15.59
N ILE A 24 29.95 41.91 -16.86
CA ILE A 24 29.50 40.92 -17.84
C ILE A 24 29.83 39.50 -17.37
N PHE A 25 31.06 39.28 -16.90
CA PHE A 25 31.47 37.98 -16.37
C PHE A 25 30.60 37.53 -15.19
N ILE A 26 30.31 38.41 -14.23
CA ILE A 26 29.45 38.10 -13.08
C ILE A 26 28.03 37.75 -13.54
N ILE A 27 27.45 38.52 -14.47
CA ILE A 27 26.11 38.27 -15.01
C ILE A 27 26.06 36.92 -15.72
N LEU A 28 27.04 36.63 -16.58
CA LEU A 28 27.13 35.34 -17.28
C LEU A 28 27.30 34.18 -16.30
N TYR A 29 28.19 34.31 -15.31
CA TYR A 29 28.37 33.31 -14.26
C TYR A 29 27.06 33.03 -13.53
N TYR A 30 26.33 34.08 -13.11
CA TYR A 30 25.05 33.94 -12.43
C TYR A 30 23.99 33.28 -13.33
N TYR A 31 23.92 33.67 -14.60
CA TYR A 31 23.02 33.07 -15.58
C TYR A 31 23.28 31.57 -15.76
N TYR A 32 24.55 31.17 -15.95
CA TYR A 32 24.93 29.76 -16.12
C TYR A 32 24.70 28.95 -14.84
N SER A 33 25.05 29.50 -13.68
CA SER A 33 24.82 28.86 -12.37
C SER A 33 23.32 28.57 -12.17
N ARG A 34 22.45 29.56 -12.40
CA ARG A 34 20.99 29.39 -12.32
C ARG A 34 20.48 28.34 -13.30
N LYS A 35 20.94 28.37 -14.56
CA LYS A 35 20.51 27.43 -15.60
C LYS A 35 20.87 25.98 -15.25
N MET A 36 22.06 25.74 -14.70
CA MET A 36 22.50 24.40 -14.31
C MET A 36 21.69 23.84 -13.14
N VAL A 37 21.41 24.66 -12.13
CA VAL A 37 20.57 24.26 -10.97
C VAL A 37 19.15 23.90 -11.42
N MET A 38 18.55 24.68 -12.31
CA MET A 38 17.20 24.39 -12.81
C MET A 38 17.15 23.08 -13.61
N ALA A 39 18.16 22.81 -14.44
CA ALA A 39 18.26 21.55 -15.17
C ALA A 39 18.43 20.34 -14.23
N ASP A 40 19.17 20.49 -13.14
CA ASP A 40 19.32 19.44 -12.13
C ASP A 40 18.01 19.20 -11.37
N LEU A 41 17.30 20.27 -10.98
CA LEU A 41 15.98 20.16 -10.35
C LEU A 41 14.95 19.46 -11.25
N GLU A 42 14.92 19.79 -12.53
CA GLU A 42 14.03 19.14 -13.50
C GLU A 42 14.34 17.64 -13.63
N LYS A 43 15.63 17.29 -13.73
CA LYS A 43 16.07 15.88 -13.78
C LYS A 43 15.68 15.13 -12.50
N ASN A 44 15.86 15.75 -11.33
CA ASN A 44 15.47 15.16 -10.05
C ASN A 44 13.96 14.97 -9.98
N GLN A 45 13.18 15.95 -10.45
CA GLN A 45 11.72 15.85 -10.49
C GLN A 45 11.24 14.71 -11.39
N ILE A 46 11.78 14.59 -12.61
CA ILE A 46 11.48 13.48 -13.53
C ILE A 46 11.82 12.13 -12.89
N SER A 47 12.98 12.05 -12.22
CA SER A 47 13.41 10.82 -11.54
C SER A 47 12.47 10.44 -10.39
N LEU A 48 12.01 11.43 -9.61
CA LEU A 48 11.03 11.23 -8.54
C LEU A 48 9.68 10.77 -9.08
N ASP A 49 9.20 11.39 -10.17
CA ASP A 49 7.91 11.03 -10.75
C ASP A 49 7.96 9.64 -11.39
N TYR A 50 9.09 9.27 -12.02
CA TYR A 50 9.34 7.92 -12.49
C TYR A 50 9.36 6.89 -11.34
N GLN A 51 10.03 7.20 -10.21
CA GLN A 51 10.02 6.32 -9.03
C GLN A 51 8.62 6.12 -8.47
N LYS A 52 7.81 7.18 -8.39
CA LYS A 52 6.40 7.07 -7.97
C LYS A 52 5.58 6.18 -8.90
N GLU A 53 5.83 6.28 -10.21
CA GLU A 53 5.14 5.46 -11.19
C GLU A 53 5.51 3.97 -11.05
N LEU A 54 6.80 3.68 -10.87
CA LEU A 54 7.27 2.32 -10.59
C LEU A 54 6.60 1.75 -9.33
N LEU A 55 6.60 2.50 -8.23
CA LEU A 55 5.96 2.09 -6.98
C LEU A 55 4.46 1.82 -7.16
N LYS A 56 3.77 2.70 -7.90
CA LYS A 56 2.34 2.52 -8.19
C LYS A 56 2.07 1.26 -9.01
N ASN A 57 2.92 0.96 -9.98
CA ASN A 57 2.82 -0.25 -10.80
C ASN A 57 3.12 -1.51 -9.97
N GLU A 58 4.13 -1.47 -9.11
CA GLU A 58 4.45 -2.56 -8.19
C GLU A 58 3.28 -2.87 -7.25
N ILE A 59 2.68 -1.84 -6.64
CA ILE A 59 1.47 -2.00 -5.81
C ILE A 59 0.35 -2.66 -6.61
N ARG A 60 0.08 -2.20 -7.84
CA ARG A 60 -0.97 -2.81 -8.70
C ARG A 60 -0.70 -4.28 -9.01
N VAL A 61 0.55 -4.64 -9.28
CA VAL A 61 0.95 -6.03 -9.53
C VAL A 61 0.72 -6.88 -8.28
N ILE A 62 1.14 -6.40 -7.11
CA ILE A 62 0.93 -7.08 -5.83
C ILE A 62 -0.57 -7.26 -5.56
N GLU A 63 -1.40 -6.25 -5.81
CA GLU A 63 -2.85 -6.35 -5.60
C GLU A 63 -3.50 -7.37 -6.54
N LYS A 64 -3.10 -7.37 -7.81
CA LYS A 64 -3.56 -8.36 -8.78
C LYS A 64 -3.18 -9.77 -8.34
N GLU A 65 -1.97 -9.93 -7.80
CA GLU A 65 -1.48 -11.21 -7.31
C GLU A 65 -2.23 -11.69 -6.07
N ARG A 66 -2.48 -10.80 -5.10
CA ARG A 66 -3.32 -11.10 -3.93
C ARG A 66 -4.72 -11.55 -4.35
N LYS A 67 -5.33 -10.87 -5.32
CA LYS A 67 -6.64 -11.26 -5.89
C LYS A 67 -6.61 -12.62 -6.60
N ARG A 68 -5.49 -13.00 -7.21
CA ARG A 68 -5.31 -14.32 -7.81
C ARG A 68 -5.21 -15.39 -6.72
N ILE A 69 -4.29 -15.20 -5.78
CA ILE A 69 -4.05 -16.12 -4.66
C ILE A 69 -5.33 -16.33 -3.83
N ALA A 70 -6.08 -15.27 -3.54
CA ALA A 70 -7.34 -15.37 -2.79
C ALA A 70 -8.37 -16.27 -3.47
N ARG A 71 -8.50 -16.16 -4.81
CA ARG A 71 -9.40 -16.99 -5.62
C ARG A 71 -8.91 -18.44 -5.67
N ASP A 72 -7.62 -18.66 -5.92
CA ASP A 72 -7.03 -20.00 -5.94
C ASP A 72 -7.24 -20.71 -4.58
N LEU A 73 -7.07 -19.99 -3.46
CA LEU A 73 -7.36 -20.50 -2.11
C LEU A 73 -8.84 -20.83 -1.90
N HIS A 74 -9.76 -19.96 -2.33
CA HIS A 74 -11.19 -20.18 -2.12
C HIS A 74 -11.73 -21.31 -3.02
N ASP A 75 -11.43 -21.25 -4.31
CA ASP A 75 -12.05 -22.09 -5.33
C ASP A 75 -11.38 -23.46 -5.43
N GLU A 76 -10.06 -23.56 -5.22
CA GLU A 76 -9.35 -24.85 -5.30
C GLU A 76 -9.18 -25.46 -3.91
N VAL A 77 -8.53 -24.76 -2.98
CA VAL A 77 -8.24 -25.31 -1.65
C VAL A 77 -9.51 -25.39 -0.79
N GLY A 78 -10.31 -24.33 -0.75
CA GLY A 78 -11.55 -24.26 0.02
C GLY A 78 -12.58 -25.29 -0.45
N ALA A 79 -12.75 -25.45 -1.76
CA ALA A 79 -13.63 -26.46 -2.33
C ALA A 79 -13.17 -27.88 -2.00
N ASN A 80 -11.87 -28.17 -2.13
CA ASN A 80 -11.30 -29.48 -1.79
C ASN A 80 -11.48 -29.82 -0.31
N LEU A 81 -11.22 -28.87 0.61
CA LEU A 81 -11.44 -29.10 2.03
C LEU A 81 -12.92 -29.30 2.36
N SER A 82 -13.81 -28.56 1.71
CA SER A 82 -15.27 -28.73 1.86
C SER A 82 -15.73 -30.10 1.38
N TYR A 83 -15.17 -30.59 0.27
CA TYR A 83 -15.42 -31.95 -0.23
C TYR A 83 -14.93 -33.01 0.76
N VAL A 84 -13.72 -32.86 1.31
CA VAL A 84 -13.21 -33.78 2.36
C VAL A 84 -14.10 -33.73 3.60
N ASN A 85 -14.55 -32.55 4.03
CA ASN A 85 -15.42 -32.40 5.20
C ASN A 85 -16.78 -33.10 4.99
N LEU A 86 -17.34 -32.98 3.78
CA LEU A 86 -18.57 -33.69 3.42
C LEU A 86 -18.39 -35.22 3.47
N ASN A 87 -17.29 -35.73 2.93
CA ASN A 87 -16.98 -37.17 2.99
C ASN A 87 -16.74 -37.64 4.42
N LEU A 88 -16.06 -36.83 5.24
CA LEU A 88 -15.82 -37.13 6.64
C LEU A 88 -17.16 -37.20 7.40
N ALA A 89 -18.06 -36.24 7.20
CA ALA A 89 -19.41 -36.26 7.78
C ALA A 89 -20.26 -37.46 7.33
N GLN A 90 -20.04 -37.98 6.12
CA GLN A 90 -20.68 -39.23 5.68
C GLN A 90 -20.11 -40.46 6.39
N LEU A 91 -18.78 -40.52 6.54
CA LEU A 91 -18.10 -41.59 7.28
C LEU A 91 -18.50 -41.62 8.75
N GLU A 92 -18.79 -40.46 9.36
CA GLU A 92 -19.25 -40.37 10.75
C GLU A 92 -20.47 -41.29 11.02
N LYS A 93 -21.39 -41.33 10.06
CA LYS A 93 -22.64 -42.11 10.16
C LYS A 93 -22.42 -43.62 10.09
N SER A 94 -21.25 -44.07 9.65
CA SER A 94 -20.90 -45.49 9.47
C SER A 94 -19.79 -45.94 10.44
N LEU A 95 -19.41 -45.10 11.40
CA LEU A 95 -18.43 -45.46 12.42
C LEU A 95 -18.99 -46.54 13.36
N PRO A 96 -18.23 -47.60 13.65
CA PRO A 96 -18.58 -48.54 14.72
C PRO A 96 -18.53 -47.84 16.09
N GLU A 97 -19.26 -48.37 17.07
CA GLU A 97 -19.23 -47.90 18.46
C GLU A 97 -17.90 -48.23 19.15
N ASP A 98 -16.82 -47.59 18.71
CA ASP A 98 -15.49 -47.65 19.32
C ASP A 98 -15.12 -46.24 19.82
N ARG A 99 -14.93 -46.12 21.14
CA ARG A 99 -14.62 -44.84 21.79
C ARG A 99 -13.33 -44.20 21.28
N LYS A 100 -12.27 -44.99 21.10
CA LYS A 100 -10.96 -44.47 20.66
C LYS A 100 -11.03 -44.01 19.21
N LEU A 101 -11.77 -44.74 18.38
CA LEU A 101 -11.98 -44.36 16.99
C LEU A 101 -12.80 -43.07 16.88
N ASN A 102 -13.87 -42.94 17.67
CA ASN A 102 -14.68 -41.72 17.72
C ASN A 102 -13.89 -40.51 18.22
N GLU A 103 -13.07 -40.65 19.26
CA GLU A 103 -12.18 -39.57 19.73
C GLU A 103 -11.22 -39.11 18.62
N LYS A 104 -10.55 -40.05 17.93
CA LYS A 104 -9.66 -39.71 16.80
C LYS A 104 -10.42 -39.02 15.67
N PHE A 105 -11.61 -39.51 15.34
CA PHE A 105 -12.45 -38.92 14.30
C PHE A 105 -12.81 -37.47 14.65
N GLN A 106 -13.23 -37.19 15.88
CA GLN A 106 -13.57 -35.85 16.34
C GLN A 106 -12.38 -34.90 16.30
N VAL A 107 -11.17 -35.37 16.67
CA VAL A 107 -9.93 -34.58 16.53
C VAL A 107 -9.67 -34.21 15.05
N CYS A 108 -9.77 -35.18 14.14
CA CYS A 108 -9.59 -34.93 12.71
C CYS A 108 -10.64 -33.96 12.15
N SER A 109 -11.92 -34.14 12.52
CA SER A 109 -13.01 -33.26 12.11
C SER A 109 -12.82 -31.82 12.62
N THR A 110 -12.44 -31.67 13.89
CA THR A 110 -12.16 -30.36 14.48
C THR A 110 -11.00 -29.66 13.77
N GLN A 111 -9.91 -30.38 13.51
CA GLN A 111 -8.74 -29.84 12.82
C GLN A 111 -9.04 -29.48 11.36
N LEU A 112 -9.88 -30.26 10.67
CA LEU A 112 -10.33 -29.95 9.31
C LEU A 112 -11.19 -28.69 9.28
N ASN A 113 -12.17 -28.57 10.18
CA ASN A 113 -13.02 -27.38 10.28
C ASN A 113 -12.21 -26.12 10.61
N LYS A 114 -11.22 -26.24 11.51
CA LYS A 114 -10.27 -25.16 11.78
C LYS A 114 -9.48 -24.76 10.52
N SER A 115 -9.02 -25.74 9.74
CA SER A 115 -8.26 -25.48 8.51
C SER A 115 -9.13 -24.80 7.44
N ILE A 116 -10.41 -25.17 7.33
CA ILE A 116 -11.39 -24.50 6.46
C ILE A 116 -11.58 -23.04 6.89
N ALA A 117 -11.77 -22.80 8.19
CA ALA A 117 -11.91 -21.46 8.73
C ALA A 117 -10.66 -20.60 8.48
N ASP A 118 -9.46 -21.17 8.65
CA ASP A 118 -8.20 -20.49 8.37
C ASP A 118 -8.03 -20.13 6.89
N VAL A 119 -8.34 -21.06 5.97
CA VAL A 119 -8.30 -20.79 4.52
C VAL A 119 -9.26 -19.67 4.15
N ARG A 120 -10.49 -19.70 4.67
CA ARG A 120 -11.49 -18.64 4.43
C ARG A 120 -11.01 -17.29 4.95
N ARG A 121 -10.47 -17.26 6.17
CA ARG A 121 -9.91 -16.05 6.79
C ARG A 121 -8.75 -15.49 5.97
N ILE A 122 -7.83 -16.33 5.50
CA ILE A 122 -6.69 -15.90 4.67
C ILE A 122 -7.18 -15.37 3.31
N SER A 123 -8.13 -16.06 2.67
CA SER A 123 -8.70 -15.61 1.39
C SER A 123 -9.38 -14.25 1.53
N HIS A 124 -10.21 -14.05 2.56
CA HIS A 124 -10.86 -12.76 2.84
C HIS A 124 -9.84 -11.64 3.17
N ALA A 125 -8.76 -11.94 3.89
CA ALA A 125 -7.72 -10.96 4.18
C ALA A 125 -6.95 -10.52 2.92
N LEU A 126 -6.79 -11.42 1.93
CA LEU A 126 -6.16 -11.12 0.65
C LEU A 126 -7.10 -10.36 -0.29
N LEU A 127 -8.38 -10.77 -0.33
CA LEU A 127 -9.44 -10.18 -1.13
C LEU A 127 -10.70 -10.00 -0.28
N PRO A 128 -10.91 -8.82 0.33
CA PRO A 128 -12.06 -8.58 1.19
C PRO A 128 -13.34 -8.48 0.35
N PRO A 129 -14.24 -9.46 0.42
CA PRO A 129 -15.40 -9.53 -0.47
C PRO A 129 -16.43 -8.44 -0.12
N VAL A 130 -16.56 -8.09 1.16
CA VAL A 130 -17.49 -7.04 1.62
C VAL A 130 -17.08 -5.68 1.06
N LEU A 131 -15.77 -5.41 0.95
CA LEU A 131 -15.28 -4.17 0.36
C LEU A 131 -15.67 -4.04 -1.12
N ASP A 132 -15.58 -5.13 -1.89
CA ASP A 132 -15.86 -5.09 -3.34
C ASP A 132 -17.36 -5.04 -3.64
N MET A 133 -18.21 -5.60 -2.76
CA MET A 133 -19.66 -5.65 -2.93
C MET A 133 -20.42 -4.50 -2.27
N PHE A 134 -19.99 -4.07 -1.08
CA PHE A 134 -20.72 -3.13 -0.22
C PHE A 134 -19.95 -1.84 0.08
N GLY A 135 -18.68 -1.74 -0.33
CA GLY A 135 -17.87 -0.54 -0.14
C GLY A 135 -17.15 -0.49 1.20
N LEU A 136 -16.50 0.64 1.48
CA LEU A 136 -15.54 0.79 2.57
C LEU A 136 -16.17 0.68 3.96
N ILE A 137 -17.25 1.42 4.21
CA ILE A 137 -17.86 1.52 5.54
C ILE A 137 -18.35 0.15 6.02
N PRO A 138 -19.14 -0.63 5.23
CA PRO A 138 -19.56 -1.97 5.65
C PRO A 138 -18.38 -2.93 5.85
N ALA A 139 -17.32 -2.78 5.05
CA ALA A 139 -16.12 -3.62 5.20
C ALA A 139 -15.35 -3.32 6.49
N ILE A 140 -15.28 -2.06 6.93
CA ILE A 140 -14.68 -1.70 8.22
C ILE A 140 -15.56 -2.21 9.37
N GLN A 141 -16.89 -2.13 9.23
CA GLN A 141 -17.81 -2.72 10.22
C GLN A 141 -17.59 -4.23 10.35
N GLU A 142 -17.39 -4.95 9.24
CA GLU A 142 -17.05 -6.38 9.28
C GLU A 142 -15.75 -6.65 10.06
N ILE A 143 -14.75 -5.76 9.99
CA ILE A 143 -13.53 -5.89 10.81
C ILE A 143 -13.90 -5.79 12.29
N ALA A 144 -14.70 -4.80 12.68
CA ALA A 144 -15.13 -4.59 14.05
C ALA A 144 -15.95 -5.77 14.60
N ASP A 145 -16.89 -6.28 13.80
CA ASP A 145 -17.78 -7.39 14.18
C ASP A 145 -17.02 -8.73 14.32
N ASN A 146 -15.88 -8.88 13.65
CA ASN A 146 -15.04 -10.08 13.72
C ASN A 146 -14.05 -10.07 14.90
N VAL A 147 -14.00 -9.00 15.70
CA VAL A 147 -13.19 -8.98 16.94
C VAL A 147 -13.95 -9.73 18.03
N GLU A 148 -13.27 -10.67 18.69
CA GLU A 148 -13.89 -11.48 19.76
C GLU A 148 -14.39 -10.62 20.93
N SER A 149 -15.41 -11.16 21.61
CA SER A 149 -16.48 -10.49 22.37
C SER A 149 -16.10 -9.59 23.55
N ASP A 150 -14.83 -9.52 23.94
CA ASP A 150 -14.40 -8.75 25.12
C ASP A 150 -14.03 -7.29 24.77
N ILE A 151 -14.00 -6.93 23.48
CA ILE A 151 -13.67 -5.57 23.02
C ILE A 151 -14.84 -5.01 22.21
N ALA A 152 -15.47 -3.95 22.71
CA ALA A 152 -16.47 -3.20 21.97
C ALA A 152 -15.78 -2.21 21.00
N ILE A 153 -16.03 -2.37 19.70
CA ILE A 153 -15.53 -1.47 18.66
C ILE A 153 -16.72 -0.70 18.06
N SER A 154 -16.65 0.63 18.07
CA SER A 154 -17.60 1.51 17.38
C SER A 154 -16.97 2.05 16.11
N VAL A 155 -17.72 2.03 15.01
CA VAL A 155 -17.30 2.61 13.73
C VAL A 155 -18.14 3.84 13.45
N GLU A 156 -17.48 4.99 13.40
CA GLU A 156 -18.09 6.26 12.99
C GLU A 156 -17.43 6.71 11.69
N ALA A 157 -18.23 6.96 10.65
CA ALA A 157 -17.76 7.35 9.34
C ALA A 157 -18.62 8.49 8.78
N ASP A 158 -17.97 9.41 8.08
CA ASP A 158 -18.62 10.48 7.33
C ASP A 158 -18.99 10.01 5.91
N ASP A 159 -20.05 10.58 5.33
CA ASP A 159 -20.51 10.19 3.99
C ASP A 159 -19.47 10.45 2.88
N SER A 160 -18.49 11.34 3.11
CA SER A 160 -17.38 11.61 2.18
C SER A 160 -16.50 10.41 1.86
N PHE A 161 -16.54 9.34 2.66
CA PHE A 161 -15.83 8.09 2.37
C PHE A 161 -16.49 7.26 1.27
N ASN A 162 -17.75 7.54 0.91
CA ASN A 162 -18.44 6.83 -0.18
C ASN A 162 -17.91 7.18 -1.57
N ASP A 163 -17.25 8.34 -1.73
CA ASP A 163 -16.70 8.82 -3.00
C ASP A 163 -15.29 8.26 -3.30
N PHE A 164 -14.77 7.38 -2.45
CA PHE A 164 -13.44 6.83 -2.62
C PHE A 164 -13.41 5.84 -3.79
N ASP A 165 -12.38 5.97 -4.65
CA ASP A 165 -12.13 4.93 -5.64
C ASP A 165 -11.77 3.59 -4.98
N LYS A 166 -11.81 2.50 -5.77
CA LYS A 166 -11.55 1.15 -5.25
C LYS A 166 -10.16 1.01 -4.65
N ASP A 167 -9.16 1.71 -5.19
CA ASP A 167 -7.78 1.61 -4.73
C ASP A 167 -7.62 2.29 -3.35
N ARG A 168 -8.17 3.48 -3.17
CA ARG A 168 -8.17 4.19 -1.88
C ARG A 168 -8.97 3.44 -0.83
N SER A 169 -10.14 2.92 -1.19
CA SER A 169 -10.97 2.12 -0.28
C SER A 169 -10.22 0.88 0.20
N LEU A 170 -9.54 0.17 -0.70
CA LEU A 170 -8.74 -1.00 -0.35
C LEU A 170 -7.54 -0.66 0.53
N GLN A 171 -6.86 0.46 0.28
CA GLN A 171 -5.75 0.90 1.12
C GLN A 171 -6.22 1.26 2.54
N LEU A 172 -7.32 2.00 2.67
CA LEU A 172 -7.89 2.33 3.98
C LEU A 172 -8.36 1.10 4.73
N TYR A 173 -9.09 0.20 4.07
CA TYR A 173 -9.51 -1.07 4.67
C TYR A 173 -8.31 -1.84 5.24
N ARG A 174 -7.20 -1.91 4.50
CA ARG A 174 -5.99 -2.62 4.94
C ARG A 174 -5.28 -1.95 6.08
N MET A 175 -5.21 -0.61 6.08
CA MET A 175 -4.69 0.14 7.22
C MET A 175 -5.52 -0.16 8.47
N MET A 176 -6.85 -0.10 8.37
CA MET A 176 -7.74 -0.40 9.50
C MET A 176 -7.58 -1.85 9.97
N LEU A 177 -7.52 -2.81 9.05
CA LEU A 177 -7.32 -4.23 9.38
C LEU A 177 -5.98 -4.47 10.11
N GLU A 178 -4.90 -3.87 9.63
CA GLU A 178 -3.58 -3.99 10.24
C GLU A 178 -3.53 -3.32 11.62
N ILE A 179 -4.14 -2.13 11.75
CA ILE A 179 -4.28 -1.43 13.03
C ILE A 179 -5.07 -2.29 14.02
N SER A 180 -6.25 -2.79 13.63
CA SER A 180 -7.07 -3.65 14.49
C SER A 180 -6.32 -4.91 14.92
N ASN A 181 -5.64 -5.59 13.99
CA ASN A 181 -4.84 -6.78 14.31
C ASN A 181 -3.68 -6.47 15.27
N ASN A 182 -2.98 -5.34 15.07
CA ASN A 182 -1.89 -4.91 15.94
C ASN A 182 -2.41 -4.50 17.31
N SER A 183 -3.53 -3.79 17.38
CA SER A 183 -4.20 -3.45 18.63
C SER A 183 -4.57 -4.69 19.42
N ILE A 184 -5.23 -5.69 18.81
CA ILE A 184 -5.62 -6.93 19.51
C ILE A 184 -4.40 -7.71 20.02
N LYS A 185 -3.35 -7.84 19.19
CA LYS A 185 -2.12 -8.56 19.57
C LYS A 185 -1.34 -7.89 20.70
N HIS A 186 -1.36 -6.56 20.76
CA HIS A 186 -0.55 -5.77 21.69
C HIS A 186 -1.33 -5.16 22.85
N SER A 187 -2.67 -5.20 22.84
CA SER A 187 -3.53 -4.82 23.97
C SER A 187 -3.61 -5.90 25.04
N GLY A 188 -3.06 -7.09 24.79
CA GLY A 188 -2.80 -8.10 25.81
C GLY A 188 -1.61 -7.72 26.69
N GLY A 189 -1.80 -6.70 27.52
CA GLY A 189 -0.99 -6.38 28.70
C GLY A 189 -1.82 -6.57 29.96
#